data_AF-L7J0B7-F1
#
_entry.id   AF-L7J0B7-F1
#
_cell.length_a   1.000
_cell.length_b   1.000
_cell.length_c   1.000
_cell.angle_alpha   90.00
_cell.angle_beta   90.00
_cell.angle_gamma   90.00
#
_symmetry.space_group_name_H-M   'P 1'
#
loop_
_entity.id
_entity.type
_entity.pdbx_description
1 polymer ?
#
loop_
_entity_poly.entity_id
_entity_poly.type
_entity_poly.pdbx_seq_one_letter_code
_entity_poly.pdbx_strand_id
1 'polypeptide(L)'
;IRGPRVPFLVRPITNAVANKVTDFLILPNMKKHFAFLEKQLETSGGDYLCGPNLTAGDVALSFVILVNKPAYPKLGNWKPEQEYPRVWAYMSRLETSPGWLRSIEKIKSIEGSFALYRGAKE
;
A
#
# COMPACT_ATOMS: atom_id res chain seq x y z
N ILE A 1 -17.07 10.96 2.61
CA ILE A 1 -17.38 11.42 3.98
C ILE A 1 -16.33 12.42 4.47
N ARG A 2 -15.04 12.23 4.14
CA ARG A 2 -14.02 13.30 4.25
C ARG A 2 -13.92 14.07 2.95
N GLY A 3 -13.87 15.39 3.00
CA GLY A 3 -13.68 16.19 1.79
C GLY A 3 -13.83 17.69 2.00
N PRO A 4 -13.31 18.50 1.05
CA PRO A 4 -13.33 19.95 1.14
C PRO A 4 -14.75 20.53 1.15
N ARG A 5 -15.71 19.78 0.58
CA ARG A 5 -17.14 20.14 0.50
C ARG A 5 -17.92 19.98 1.81
N VAL A 6 -17.33 19.38 2.85
CA VAL A 6 -17.98 19.24 4.17
C VAL A 6 -17.80 20.54 4.96
N PRO A 7 -18.87 21.19 5.46
CA PRO A 7 -18.77 22.42 6.25
C PRO A 7 -17.95 22.21 7.54
N PHE A 8 -17.16 23.21 7.93
CA PHE A 8 -16.22 23.11 9.05
C PHE A 8 -16.86 22.60 10.35
N LEU A 9 -18.07 23.07 10.66
CA LEU A 9 -18.77 22.71 11.90
C LEU A 9 -19.14 21.22 11.99
N VAL A 10 -19.46 20.57 10.87
CA VAL A 10 -19.84 19.15 10.84
C VAL A 10 -18.69 18.21 10.51
N ARG A 11 -17.52 18.75 10.10
CA ARG A 11 -16.31 17.95 9.82
C ARG A 11 -15.92 17.01 10.96
N PRO A 12 -15.91 17.41 12.25
CA PRO A 12 -15.54 16.52 13.34
C PRO A 12 -16.41 15.26 13.40
N ILE A 13 -17.73 15.41 13.23
CA ILE A 13 -18.69 14.30 13.25
C ILE A 13 -18.46 13.36 12.08
N THR A 14 -18.38 13.91 10.86
CA THR A 14 -18.14 13.11 9.65
C THR A 14 -16.79 12.38 9.70
N ASN A 15 -15.75 13.02 10.26
CA ASN A 15 -14.44 12.40 10.46
C ASN A 15 -14.51 11.26 11.47
N ALA A 16 -15.26 11.41 12.57
CA ALA A 16 -15.45 10.38 13.57
C ALA A 16 -16.16 9.14 13.00
N VAL A 17 -17.20 9.33 12.18
CA VAL A 17 -17.87 8.22 11.47
C VAL A 17 -16.89 7.52 10.52
N ALA A 18 -16.14 8.28 9.74
CA ALA A 18 -15.13 7.72 8.84
C ALA A 18 -14.04 6.94 9.60
N ASN A 19 -13.59 7.44 10.75
CA ASN A 19 -12.63 6.72 11.61
C ASN A 19 -13.22 5.39 12.09
N LYS A 20 -14.46 5.38 12.59
CA LYS A 20 -15.12 4.13 13.01
C LYS A 20 -15.19 3.10 11.88
N VAL A 21 -15.59 3.51 10.67
CA VAL A 21 -15.63 2.58 9.53
C VAL A 21 -14.23 2.02 9.25
N THR A 22 -13.21 2.87 9.26
CA THR A 22 -11.82 2.44 9.10
C THR A 22 -11.41 1.44 10.18
N ASP A 23 -11.67 1.74 11.45
CA ASP A 23 -11.24 0.93 12.59
C ASP A 23 -11.97 -0.41 12.68
N PHE A 24 -13.25 -0.45 12.34
CA PHE A 24 -14.07 -1.66 12.46
C PHE A 24 -14.01 -2.56 11.22
N LEU A 25 -13.86 -2.00 10.01
CA LEU A 25 -13.94 -2.77 8.77
C LEU A 25 -12.62 -2.84 8.01
N ILE A 26 -11.91 -1.72 7.87
CA ILE A 26 -10.74 -1.64 6.98
C ILE A 26 -9.50 -2.18 7.68
N LEU A 27 -9.17 -1.65 8.85
CA LEU A 27 -7.93 -1.97 9.56
C LEU A 27 -7.83 -3.46 9.96
N PRO A 28 -8.89 -4.13 10.45
CA PRO A 28 -8.80 -5.56 10.78
C PRO A 28 -8.52 -6.44 9.55
N ASN A 29 -9.14 -6.12 8.42
CA ASN A 29 -8.89 -6.84 7.16
C ASN A 29 -7.48 -6.57 6.63
N MET A 30 -7.01 -5.31 6.70
CA MET A 30 -5.62 -4.97 6.34
C MET A 30 -4.61 -5.76 7.18
N LYS A 31 -4.78 -5.78 8.51
CA LYS A 31 -3.92 -6.57 9.41
C LYS A 31 -3.97 -8.06 9.10
N LYS A 32 -5.15 -8.61 8.81
CA LYS A 32 -5.31 -10.02 8.42
C LYS A 32 -4.53 -10.34 7.13
N HIS A 33 -4.64 -9.50 6.11
CA HIS A 33 -3.95 -9.71 4.84
C HIS A 33 -2.43 -9.50 4.99
N PHE A 34 -1.99 -8.51 5.75
CA PHE A 34 -0.57 -8.29 6.02
C PHE A 34 0.02 -9.45 6.84
N ALA A 35 -0.69 -9.95 7.84
CA ALA A 35 -0.26 -11.13 8.59
C ALA A 35 -0.15 -12.37 7.70
N PHE A 36 -1.08 -12.54 6.77
CA PHE A 36 -1.00 -13.62 5.77
C PHE A 36 0.24 -13.47 4.89
N LEU A 37 0.46 -12.29 4.31
CA LEU A 37 1.61 -12.02 3.44
C LEU A 37 2.95 -12.16 4.17
N GLU A 38 3.04 -11.67 5.42
CA GLU A 38 4.23 -11.82 6.26
C GLU A 38 4.59 -13.30 6.45
N LYS A 39 3.60 -14.15 6.72
CA LYS A 39 3.77 -15.60 6.83
C LYS A 39 4.12 -16.26 5.49
N GLN A 40 3.52 -15.82 4.39
CA GLN A 40 3.87 -16.33 3.06
C GLN A 40 5.33 -15.99 2.72
N LEU A 41 5.76 -14.75 2.98
CA LEU A 41 7.15 -14.34 2.77
C LEU A 41 8.12 -15.11 3.67
N GLU A 42 7.77 -15.33 4.94
CA GLU A 42 8.55 -16.15 5.87
C GLU A 42 8.76 -17.59 5.37
N THR A 43 7.73 -18.18 4.74
CA THR A 43 7.76 -19.57 4.28
C THR A 43 8.09 -19.73 2.79
N SER A 44 8.28 -18.63 2.07
CA SER A 44 8.51 -18.62 0.62
C SER A 44 9.80 -19.30 0.19
N GLY A 45 10.79 -19.40 1.09
CA GLY A 45 12.14 -19.85 0.75
C GLY A 45 12.98 -18.78 0.03
N GLY A 46 12.55 -17.52 0.07
CA GLY A 46 13.28 -16.41 -0.53
C GLY A 46 12.74 -15.02 -0.16
N ASP A 47 13.02 -14.07 -1.05
CA ASP A 47 12.72 -12.64 -0.86
C ASP A 47 11.41 -12.20 -1.56
N TYR A 48 10.76 -13.10 -2.29
CA TYR A 48 9.53 -12.88 -3.05
C TYR A 48 8.45 -13.91 -2.65
N LEU A 49 7.19 -13.67 -3.02
CA LEU A 49 6.08 -14.54 -2.59
C LEU A 49 6.17 -15.96 -3.15
N CYS A 50 6.82 -16.12 -4.31
CA CYS A 50 6.97 -17.42 -4.98
C CYS A 50 8.40 -17.97 -4.91
N GLY A 51 9.23 -17.48 -3.98
CA GLY A 51 10.57 -17.98 -3.71
C GLY A 51 11.68 -16.94 -3.89
N PRO A 52 12.89 -17.35 -4.31
CA PRO A 52 14.05 -16.46 -4.32
C PRO A 52 14.04 -15.41 -5.43
N ASN A 53 13.26 -15.61 -6.48
CA ASN A 53 13.26 -14.77 -7.67
C ASN A 53 11.91 -14.10 -7.90
N LEU A 54 11.92 -12.91 -8.51
CA LEU A 54 10.71 -12.21 -8.93
C LEU A 54 9.93 -13.06 -9.94
N THR A 55 8.63 -13.22 -9.71
CA THR A 55 7.75 -13.99 -10.60
C THR A 55 6.58 -13.16 -11.12
N ALA A 56 5.80 -13.74 -12.05
CA ALA A 56 4.54 -13.15 -12.50
C ALA A 56 3.53 -12.93 -11.35
N GLY A 57 3.57 -13.76 -10.30
CA GLY A 57 2.74 -13.57 -9.11
C GLY A 57 3.06 -12.26 -8.38
N ASP A 58 4.34 -11.96 -8.22
CA ASP A 58 4.80 -10.71 -7.62
C ASP A 58 4.45 -9.50 -8.49
N VAL A 59 4.61 -9.63 -9.82
CA VAL A 59 4.23 -8.58 -10.77
C VAL A 59 2.74 -8.26 -10.67
N ALA A 60 1.88 -9.27 -10.62
CA ALA A 60 0.43 -9.10 -10.48
C ALA A 60 0.05 -8.37 -9.16
N LEU A 61 0.77 -8.65 -8.07
CA LEU A 61 0.50 -8.02 -6.77
C LEU A 61 1.15 -6.64 -6.63
N SER A 62 2.22 -6.36 -7.38
CA SER A 62 3.08 -5.19 -7.18
C SER A 62 2.31 -3.87 -7.12
N PHE A 63 1.43 -3.62 -8.09
CA PHE A 63 0.63 -2.40 -8.11
C PHE A 63 -0.33 -2.33 -6.91
N VAL A 64 -1.04 -3.43 -6.61
CA VAL A 64 -2.05 -3.51 -5.55
C VAL A 64 -1.45 -3.15 -4.19
N ILE A 65 -0.24 -3.63 -3.91
CA ILE A 65 0.40 -3.42 -2.61
C ILE A 65 1.11 -2.07 -2.52
N LEU A 66 1.76 -1.61 -3.60
CA LEU A 66 2.52 -0.37 -3.62
C LEU A 66 1.63 0.88 -3.64
N VAL A 67 0.50 0.84 -4.35
CA VAL A 67 -0.37 2.02 -4.53
C VAL A 67 -0.83 2.65 -3.22
N ASN A 68 -1.01 1.85 -2.18
CA ASN A 68 -1.43 2.29 -0.86
C ASN A 68 -0.29 2.38 0.16
N LYS A 69 0.96 2.05 -0.20
CA LYS A 69 2.13 2.08 0.70
C LYS A 69 2.23 3.41 1.49
N PRO A 70 2.07 4.59 0.86
CA PRO A 70 2.15 5.87 1.58
C PRO A 70 0.93 6.20 2.47
N ALA A 71 -0.16 5.44 2.32
CA ALA A 71 -1.39 5.62 3.08
C ALA A 71 -1.46 4.71 4.32
N TYR A 72 -0.78 3.56 4.34
CA TYR A 72 -0.86 2.63 5.47
C TYR A 72 -0.46 3.24 6.81
N PRO A 73 0.61 4.04 6.95
CA PRO A 73 0.96 4.68 8.23
C PRO A 73 -0.05 5.75 8.67
N LYS A 74 -0.97 6.17 7.78
CA LYS A 74 -2.02 7.15 8.06
C LYS A 74 -3.35 6.49 8.44
N LEU A 75 -3.43 5.15 8.40
CA LEU A 75 -4.59 4.36 8.82
C LEU A 75 -4.61 4.24 10.35
N GLY A 76 -5.05 5.31 11.01
CA GLY A 76 -5.09 5.38 12.46
C GLY A 76 -3.68 5.37 13.07
N ASN A 77 -3.50 4.64 14.18
CA ASN A 77 -2.20 4.48 14.85
C ASN A 77 -1.45 3.22 14.39
N TRP A 78 -1.79 2.67 13.22
CA TRP A 78 -1.18 1.44 12.72
C TRP A 78 0.22 1.68 12.16
N LYS A 79 1.19 0.86 12.59
CA LYS A 79 2.60 0.93 12.17
C LYS A 79 2.99 -0.35 11.42
N PRO A 80 2.51 -0.54 10.18
CA PRO A 80 2.74 -1.76 9.40
C PRO A 80 4.22 -2.06 9.17
N GLU A 81 5.08 -1.05 9.08
CA GLU A 81 6.53 -1.20 8.92
C GLU A 81 7.21 -1.84 10.14
N GLN A 82 6.60 -1.72 11.32
CA GLN A 82 7.09 -2.33 12.56
C GLN A 82 6.44 -3.70 12.80
N GLU A 83 5.15 -3.83 12.48
CA GLU A 83 4.38 -5.05 12.68
C GLU A 83 4.67 -6.13 11.60
N TYR A 84 5.04 -5.73 10.38
CA TYR A 84 5.21 -6.62 9.22
C TYR A 84 6.49 -6.30 8.42
N PRO A 85 7.68 -6.53 9.01
CA PRO A 85 8.96 -6.12 8.42
C PRO A 85 9.27 -6.80 7.08
N ARG A 86 8.87 -8.06 6.86
CA ARG A 86 9.12 -8.74 5.57
C ARG A 86 8.23 -8.17 4.49
N VAL A 87 6.95 -7.91 4.78
CA VAL A 87 6.04 -7.24 3.83
C VAL A 87 6.59 -5.86 3.45
N TRP A 88 7.12 -5.12 4.42
CA TRP A 88 7.71 -3.80 4.16
C TRP A 88 8.98 -3.88 3.30
N ALA A 89 9.85 -4.84 3.58
CA ALA A 89 11.04 -5.12 2.77
C ALA A 89 10.68 -5.58 1.35
N TYR A 90 9.69 -6.46 1.21
CA TYR A 90 9.15 -6.92 -0.07
C TYR A 90 8.64 -5.75 -0.92
N MET A 91 7.80 -4.87 -0.36
CA MET A 91 7.35 -3.67 -1.07
C MET A 91 8.51 -2.80 -1.52
N SER A 92 9.50 -2.57 -0.66
CA SER A 92 10.67 -1.74 -1.00
C SER A 92 11.52 -2.36 -2.12
N ARG A 93 11.61 -3.68 -2.17
CA ARG A 93 12.27 -4.42 -3.25
C ARG A 93 11.51 -4.32 -4.58
N LEU A 94 10.17 -4.41 -4.54
CA LEU A 94 9.35 -4.23 -5.75
C LEU A 94 9.48 -2.81 -6.31
N GLU A 95 9.42 -1.81 -5.44
CA GLU A 95 9.51 -0.38 -5.79
C GLU A 95 10.87 -0.01 -6.40
N THR A 96 11.94 -0.68 -6.00
CA THR A 96 13.30 -0.49 -6.53
C THR A 96 13.64 -1.44 -7.69
N SER A 97 12.70 -2.30 -8.10
CA SER A 97 12.96 -3.28 -9.16
C SER A 97 13.13 -2.60 -10.53
N PRO A 98 14.05 -3.08 -11.38
CA PRO A 98 14.23 -2.52 -12.72
C PRO A 98 12.96 -2.54 -13.58
N GLY A 99 12.12 -3.57 -13.41
CA GLY A 99 10.85 -3.68 -14.13
C GLY A 99 9.87 -2.58 -13.74
N TRP A 100 9.73 -2.32 -12.44
CA TRP A 100 8.88 -1.25 -11.91
C TRP A 100 9.34 0.13 -12.39
N LEU A 101 10.64 0.43 -12.24
CA LEU A 101 11.21 1.71 -12.68
C LEU A 101 11.01 1.95 -14.18
N ARG A 102 11.22 0.93 -15.02
CA ARG A 102 10.92 1.05 -16.46
C ARG A 102 9.44 1.29 -16.74
N SER A 103 8.55 0.70 -15.95
CA SER A 103 7.11 0.93 -16.10
C SER A 103 6.75 2.39 -15.80
N ILE A 104 7.36 2.99 -14.77
CA ILE A 104 7.20 4.41 -14.42
C ILE A 104 7.67 5.28 -15.57
N GLU A 105 8.87 5.05 -16.09
CA GLU A 105 9.41 5.84 -17.21
C GLU A 105 8.55 5.70 -18.47
N LYS A 106 8.00 4.51 -18.73
CA LYS A 106 7.07 4.31 -19.83
C LYS A 106 5.78 5.11 -19.64
N ILE A 107 5.21 5.13 -18.43
CA ILE A 107 4.02 5.93 -18.12
C ILE A 107 4.33 7.41 -18.32
N LYS A 108 5.45 7.91 -17.79
CA LYS A 108 5.88 9.31 -18.00
C LYS A 108 6.04 9.66 -19.48
N SER A 109 6.56 8.75 -20.30
CA SER A 109 6.72 8.98 -21.74
C SER A 109 5.40 9.14 -22.50
N ILE A 110 4.30 8.58 -21.97
CA ILE A 110 2.97 8.59 -22.60
C ILE A 110 2.11 9.71 -22.00
N GLU A 111 2.10 9.83 -20.67
CA GLU A 111 1.19 10.68 -19.91
C GLU A 111 1.85 11.99 -19.40
N GLY A 112 3.16 12.15 -19.61
CA GLY A 112 3.96 13.31 -19.17
C GLY A 112 4.26 13.35 -17.67
N SER A 113 3.59 12.54 -16.85
CA SER A 113 3.82 12.45 -15.41
C SER A 113 3.43 11.07 -14.86
N PHE A 114 3.89 10.76 -13.66
CA PHE A 114 3.49 9.58 -12.92
C PHE A 114 3.04 9.98 -11.51
N ALA A 115 1.92 9.42 -11.08
CA ALA A 115 1.46 9.52 -9.70
C ALA A 115 0.84 8.19 -9.32
N LEU A 116 1.39 7.56 -8.29
CA LEU A 116 0.93 6.24 -7.86
C LEU A 116 -0.53 6.29 -7.38
N TYR A 117 -0.90 7.35 -6.66
CA TYR A 117 -2.30 7.65 -6.36
C TYR A 117 -2.54 9.17 -6.43
N ARG A 118 -3.82 9.55 -6.59
CA ARG A 118 -4.24 10.95 -6.67
C ARG A 118 -3.90 11.70 -5.36
N GLY A 119 -2.78 12.43 -5.37
CA GLY A 119 -2.26 13.16 -4.21
C GLY A 119 -0.83 12.79 -3.79
N ALA A 120 -0.27 11.69 -4.28
CA ALA A 120 1.18 11.47 -4.29
C ALA A 120 1.76 12.27 -5.47
N LYS A 121 2.28 13.46 -5.20
CA LYS A 121 3.26 14.06 -6.10
C LYS A 121 4.61 13.44 -5.75
N GLU A 122 5.28 12.87 -6.74
CA GLU A 122 6.75 12.84 -6.76
C GLU A 122 7.26 14.16 -7.33
#